data_AF-B2CNY3-F1
#
_entry.id   AF-B2CNY3-F1
#
_cell.length_a   1.000
_cell.length_b   1.000
_cell.length_c   1.000
_cell.angle_alpha   90.00
_cell.angle_beta   90.00
_cell.angle_gamma   90.00
#
_symmetry.space_group_name_H-M   'P 1'
#
loop_
_entity.id
_entity.type
_entity.pdbx_description
1 polymer ?
#
loop_
_entity_poly.entity_id
_entity_poly.type
_entity_poly.pdbx_seq_one_letter_code
_entity_poly.pdbx_strand_id
1 'polypeptide(L)'
;MATPERVPLRLGSTAPNFKAETSKGPIDFHEFIGDNWVVLFSHPDDFTPICTTELGAFAKLEPEFAALGVKLIGLSANNVDSHHAWIKDINEVNKANLTFPIIADYDRKIAYLYDMLDYQDTTNVDQKGLPFTIRTVFVIDPNKKIRLTLAYPASTGRNTAEVLRVVQALQTTDKKGVTTPINWLPGDDVVIPPTVSTEDAEKKFGKDNIRVVKPYLRFTNIGK
;
A
#
# COMPACT_ATOMS: atom_id res chain seq x y z
N MET A 1 -4.68 16.61 29.20
CA MET A 1 -3.95 17.25 28.10
C MET A 1 -4.78 17.03 26.85
N ALA A 2 -5.04 18.07 26.05
CA ALA A 2 -5.77 17.88 24.79
C ALA A 2 -4.96 16.93 23.90
N THR A 3 -5.61 15.90 23.37
CA THR A 3 -5.02 15.04 22.34
C THR A 3 -4.61 15.96 21.19
N PRO A 4 -3.33 15.99 20.78
CA PRO A 4 -2.91 16.86 19.69
C PRO A 4 -3.77 16.58 18.47
N GLU A 5 -4.33 17.64 17.89
CA GLU A 5 -5.25 17.54 16.77
C GLU A 5 -4.55 16.81 15.62
N ARG A 6 -5.12 15.67 15.23
CA ARG A 6 -4.54 14.85 14.17
C ARG A 6 -4.71 15.55 12.83
N VAL A 7 -3.59 15.85 12.17
CA VAL A 7 -3.60 16.40 10.81
C VAL A 7 -4.09 15.31 9.85
N PRO A 8 -5.14 15.57 9.05
CA PRO A 8 -5.65 14.58 8.09
C PRO A 8 -4.56 14.18 7.09
N LEU A 9 -4.36 12.87 6.90
CA LEU A 9 -3.43 12.34 5.91
C LEU A 9 -4.08 12.38 4.53
N ARG A 10 -3.47 13.13 3.61
CA ARG A 10 -3.90 13.27 2.21
C ARG A 10 -2.81 12.79 1.26
N LEU A 11 -3.16 12.57 0.00
CA LEU A 11 -2.16 12.39 -1.06
C LEU A 11 -1.15 13.55 -1.04
N GLY A 12 0.14 13.23 -1.14
CA GLY A 12 1.26 14.18 -1.03
C GLY A 12 1.68 14.55 0.39
N SER A 13 0.95 14.09 1.43
CA SER A 13 1.40 14.25 2.82
C SER A 13 2.66 13.44 3.06
N THR A 14 3.57 13.96 3.89
CA THR A 14 4.67 13.15 4.43
C THR A 14 4.08 12.13 5.38
N ALA A 15 4.36 10.84 5.15
CA ALA A 15 3.98 9.75 6.04
C ALA A 15 4.57 10.01 7.44
N PRO A 16 3.75 10.03 8.50
CA PRO A 16 4.25 10.25 9.86
C PRO A 16 5.36 9.25 10.25
N ASN A 17 6.48 9.72 10.79
CA ASN A 17 7.49 8.80 11.30
C ASN A 17 7.08 8.23 12.67
N PHE A 18 7.48 6.99 12.95
CA PHE A 18 7.26 6.34 14.23
C PHE A 18 8.36 5.30 14.49
N LYS A 19 8.49 4.89 15.75
CA LYS A 19 9.26 3.72 16.16
C LYS A 19 8.31 2.66 16.68
N ALA A 20 8.55 1.40 16.32
CA ALA A 20 7.67 0.30 16.71
C ALA A 20 8.42 -1.02 16.85
N GLU A 21 7.90 -1.89 17.70
CA GLU A 21 8.24 -3.31 17.67
C GLU A 21 7.50 -4.00 16.53
N THR A 22 8.19 -4.94 15.87
CA THR A 22 7.60 -5.74 14.79
C THR A 22 7.94 -7.21 14.96
N SER A 23 7.27 -8.07 14.20
CA SER A 23 7.62 -9.50 14.10
C SER A 23 9.06 -9.77 13.62
N LYS A 24 9.79 -8.76 13.11
CA LYS A 24 11.20 -8.85 12.70
C LYS A 24 12.14 -7.97 13.54
N GLY A 25 11.69 -7.51 14.70
CA GLY A 25 12.44 -6.62 15.60
C GLY A 25 12.05 -5.14 15.49
N PRO A 26 12.70 -4.26 16.26
CA PRO A 26 12.36 -2.85 16.31
C PRO A 26 12.71 -2.12 15.02
N ILE A 27 11.92 -1.11 14.66
CA ILE A 27 12.13 -0.25 13.49
C ILE A 27 11.98 1.23 13.84
N ASP A 28 12.65 2.09 13.09
CA ASP A 28 12.22 3.46 12.79
C ASP A 28 11.60 3.46 11.37
N PHE A 29 10.40 3.98 11.21
CA PHE A 29 9.64 3.79 9.97
C PHE A 29 10.28 4.49 8.77
N HIS A 30 10.87 5.67 8.95
CA HIS A 30 11.55 6.38 7.86
C HIS A 30 12.87 5.71 7.48
N GLU A 31 13.60 5.17 8.46
CA GLU A 31 14.79 4.33 8.19
C GLU A 31 14.40 3.03 7.47
N PHE A 32 13.29 2.40 7.89
CA PHE A 32 12.74 1.21 7.22
C PHE A 32 12.39 1.50 5.76
N ILE A 33 11.74 2.64 5.47
CA ILE A 33 11.46 3.05 4.09
C ILE A 33 12.78 3.22 3.32
N GLY A 34 13.75 3.98 3.86
CA GLY A 34 15.00 4.28 3.16
C GLY A 34 14.72 4.86 1.76
N ASP A 35 15.37 4.32 0.73
CA ASP A 35 15.16 4.73 -0.67
C ASP A 35 14.11 3.87 -1.42
N ASN A 36 13.30 3.09 -0.70
CA ASN A 36 12.34 2.15 -1.29
C ASN A 36 10.92 2.71 -1.26
N TRP A 37 10.06 2.16 -2.12
CA TRP A 37 8.62 2.29 -1.93
C TRP A 37 8.17 1.41 -0.77
N VAL A 38 7.08 1.78 -0.10
CA VAL A 38 6.49 0.99 0.97
C VAL A 38 4.99 0.87 0.80
N VAL A 39 4.46 -0.33 1.02
CA VAL A 39 3.04 -0.57 1.24
C VAL A 39 2.85 -0.89 2.73
N LEU A 40 2.29 0.07 3.45
CA LEU A 40 1.86 -0.08 4.84
C LEU A 40 0.38 -0.45 4.84
N PHE A 41 0.01 -1.55 5.47
CA PHE A 41 -1.39 -2.00 5.51
C PHE A 41 -1.79 -2.55 6.87
N SER A 42 -3.02 -2.24 7.30
CA SER A 42 -3.56 -2.74 8.57
C SER A 42 -4.49 -3.94 8.37
N HIS A 43 -4.68 -4.73 9.42
CA HIS A 43 -5.73 -5.75 9.51
C HIS A 43 -6.34 -5.73 10.92
N PRO A 44 -7.67 -6.00 11.06
CA PRO A 44 -8.36 -5.85 12.34
C PRO A 44 -7.71 -6.58 13.53
N ASP A 45 -7.44 -7.88 13.37
CA ASP A 45 -6.98 -8.74 14.46
C ASP A 45 -6.30 -10.00 13.90
N ASP A 46 -5.31 -10.51 14.63
CA ASP A 46 -4.71 -11.81 14.37
C ASP A 46 -5.73 -12.95 14.58
N PHE A 47 -5.47 -14.14 14.05
CA PHE A 47 -6.35 -15.32 14.19
C PHE A 47 -7.78 -15.14 13.66
N THR A 48 -7.99 -14.21 12.71
CA THR A 48 -9.28 -14.00 12.06
C THR A 48 -9.26 -14.43 10.59
N PRO A 49 -10.37 -15.00 10.06
CA PRO A 49 -10.34 -15.75 8.80
C PRO A 49 -9.96 -14.90 7.59
N ILE A 50 -10.53 -13.70 7.45
CA ILE A 50 -10.24 -12.82 6.31
C ILE A 50 -8.81 -12.26 6.38
N CYS A 51 -8.30 -11.95 7.57
CA CYS A 51 -6.93 -11.48 7.72
C CYS A 51 -5.93 -12.57 7.34
N THR A 52 -6.23 -13.84 7.67
CA THR A 52 -5.37 -14.99 7.33
C THR A 52 -5.26 -15.17 5.82
N THR A 53 -6.36 -15.00 5.07
CA THR A 53 -6.33 -15.09 3.61
C THR A 53 -5.60 -13.90 2.97
N GLU A 54 -5.80 -12.68 3.49
CA GLU A 54 -5.16 -11.47 2.96
C GLU A 54 -3.64 -11.48 3.14
N LEU A 55 -3.15 -11.75 4.36
CA LEU A 55 -1.71 -11.74 4.61
C LEU A 55 -1.00 -12.88 3.86
N GLY A 56 -1.66 -14.02 3.70
CA GLY A 56 -1.18 -15.10 2.84
C GLY A 56 -1.11 -14.70 1.36
N ALA A 57 -2.09 -13.95 0.86
CA ALA A 57 -2.08 -13.43 -0.50
C ALA A 57 -0.98 -12.37 -0.73
N PHE A 58 -0.75 -11.47 0.25
CA PHE A 58 0.38 -10.54 0.21
C PHE A 58 1.72 -11.27 0.27
N ALA A 59 1.86 -12.29 1.12
CA ALA A 59 3.08 -13.09 1.23
C ALA A 59 3.44 -13.79 -0.09
N LYS A 60 2.44 -14.28 -0.85
CA LYS A 60 2.67 -14.86 -2.18
C LYS A 60 3.14 -13.84 -3.22
N LEU A 61 2.69 -12.58 -3.11
CA LEU A 61 3.09 -11.49 -4.00
C LEU A 61 4.33 -10.73 -3.52
N GLU A 62 4.84 -11.02 -2.33
CA GLU A 62 6.01 -10.35 -1.76
C GLU A 62 7.22 -10.33 -2.72
N PRO A 63 7.55 -11.41 -3.47
CA PRO A 63 8.62 -11.38 -4.45
C PRO A 63 8.39 -10.36 -5.59
N GLU A 64 7.14 -10.18 -6.03
CA GLU A 64 6.79 -9.21 -7.09
C GLU A 64 6.93 -7.77 -6.58
N PHE A 65 6.52 -7.51 -5.32
CA PHE A 65 6.77 -6.22 -4.68
C PHE A 65 8.27 -5.95 -4.52
N ALA A 66 9.03 -6.94 -4.06
CA ALA A 66 10.48 -6.83 -3.90
C ALA A 66 11.18 -6.55 -5.23
N ALA A 67 10.76 -7.19 -6.33
CA ALA A 67 11.28 -6.95 -7.68
C ALA A 67 11.03 -5.50 -8.16
N LEU A 68 10.01 -4.82 -7.63
CA LEU A 68 9.71 -3.41 -7.89
C LEU A 68 10.40 -2.44 -6.91
N GLY A 69 11.23 -2.93 -5.98
CA GLY A 69 11.84 -2.12 -4.93
C GLY A 69 10.82 -1.61 -3.91
N VAL A 70 9.81 -2.45 -3.60
CA VAL A 70 8.72 -2.12 -2.67
C VAL A 70 8.79 -3.04 -1.46
N LYS A 71 8.82 -2.46 -0.26
CA LYS A 71 8.73 -3.21 0.99
C LYS A 71 7.28 -3.28 1.45
N LEU A 72 6.86 -4.45 1.90
CA LEU A 72 5.58 -4.64 2.57
C LEU A 72 5.76 -4.51 4.08
N ILE A 73 4.74 -4.00 4.78
CA ILE A 73 4.68 -3.98 6.24
C ILE A 73 3.23 -3.99 6.71
N GLY A 74 2.88 -5.01 7.51
CA GLY A 74 1.56 -5.17 8.12
C GLY A 74 1.44 -4.45 9.46
N LEU A 75 0.21 -4.27 9.96
CA LEU A 75 -0.07 -3.69 11.28
C LEU A 75 -1.39 -4.21 11.85
N SER A 76 -1.39 -4.57 13.13
CA SER A 76 -2.62 -4.69 13.92
C SER A 76 -2.35 -4.31 15.38
N ALA A 77 -3.40 -4.31 16.19
CA ALA A 77 -3.32 -3.97 17.60
C ALA A 77 -2.91 -5.15 18.51
N ASN A 78 -2.33 -6.21 17.93
CA ASN A 78 -1.80 -7.35 18.66
C ASN A 78 -0.35 -7.11 19.12
N ASN A 79 0.18 -8.02 19.94
CA ASN A 79 1.59 -8.01 20.34
C ASN A 79 2.44 -8.89 19.41
N VAL A 80 3.77 -8.81 19.54
CA VAL A 80 4.71 -9.55 18.70
C VAL A 80 4.56 -11.07 18.83
N ASP A 81 4.30 -11.57 20.04
CA ASP A 81 4.14 -13.01 20.28
C ASP A 81 2.92 -13.58 19.53
N SER A 82 1.81 -12.83 19.52
CA SER A 82 0.61 -13.14 18.73
C SER A 82 0.95 -13.26 17.24
N HIS A 83 1.68 -12.27 16.70
CA HIS A 83 2.09 -12.30 15.30
C HIS A 83 2.95 -13.52 14.99
N HIS A 84 3.93 -13.86 15.83
CA HIS A 84 4.81 -15.01 15.61
C HIS A 84 4.06 -16.33 15.63
N ALA A 85 3.06 -16.48 16.50
CA ALA A 85 2.19 -17.64 16.51
C ALA A 85 1.33 -17.69 15.24
N TRP A 86 0.67 -16.59 14.89
CA TRP A 86 -0.28 -16.54 13.77
C TRP A 86 0.38 -16.63 12.38
N ILE A 87 1.61 -16.13 12.22
CA ILE A 87 2.39 -16.29 10.97
C ILE A 87 2.53 -17.76 10.57
N LYS A 88 2.59 -18.69 11.55
CA LYS A 88 2.64 -20.14 11.28
C LYS A 88 1.36 -20.59 10.59
N ASP A 89 0.20 -20.22 11.13
CA ASP A 89 -1.11 -20.54 10.57
C ASP A 89 -1.27 -19.93 9.16
N ILE A 90 -0.86 -18.66 8.97
CA ILE A 90 -0.90 -18.01 7.66
C ILE A 90 -0.10 -18.82 6.64
N ASN A 91 1.13 -19.18 6.97
CA ASN A 91 2.02 -19.91 6.07
C ASN A 91 1.49 -21.32 5.76
N GLU A 92 0.98 -22.02 6.77
CA GLU A 92 0.38 -23.35 6.61
C GLU A 92 -0.86 -23.30 5.72
N VAL A 93 -1.86 -22.49 6.09
CA VAL A 93 -3.17 -22.42 5.41
C VAL A 93 -3.01 -21.96 3.97
N ASN A 94 -2.16 -20.95 3.74
CA ASN A 94 -2.02 -20.35 2.42
C ASN A 94 -0.94 -21.02 1.57
N LYS A 95 -0.11 -21.92 2.12
CA LYS A 95 1.12 -22.41 1.46
C LYS A 95 1.99 -21.23 0.99
N ALA A 96 2.22 -20.30 1.92
CA ALA A 96 2.97 -19.07 1.69
C ALA A 96 4.21 -19.02 2.60
N ASN A 97 5.06 -18.03 2.35
CA ASN A 97 6.20 -17.71 3.22
C ASN A 97 6.20 -16.21 3.51
N LEU A 98 5.49 -15.81 4.56
CA LEU A 98 5.43 -14.41 4.99
C LEU A 98 6.78 -13.99 5.58
N THR A 99 7.46 -13.05 4.92
CA THR A 99 8.77 -12.55 5.37
C THR A 99 8.77 -11.08 5.75
N PHE A 100 7.77 -10.30 5.33
CA PHE A 100 7.62 -8.91 5.74
C PHE A 100 7.28 -8.76 7.24
N PRO A 101 7.68 -7.64 7.87
CA PRO A 101 7.34 -7.35 9.27
C PRO A 101 5.84 -7.05 9.45
N ILE A 102 5.31 -7.42 10.62
CA ILE A 102 4.00 -6.98 11.13
C ILE A 102 4.26 -6.14 12.38
N ILE A 103 3.77 -4.90 12.37
CA ILE A 103 3.87 -3.94 13.47
C ILE A 103 2.91 -4.34 14.59
N ALA A 104 3.44 -4.42 15.82
CA ALA A 104 2.67 -4.64 17.03
C ALA A 104 2.22 -3.30 17.64
N ASP A 105 1.04 -2.82 17.27
CA ASP A 105 0.49 -1.53 17.72
C ASP A 105 -0.52 -1.70 18.86
N TYR A 106 -0.11 -2.39 19.95
CA TYR A 106 -1.00 -2.72 21.08
C TYR A 106 -1.75 -1.50 21.67
N ASP A 107 -1.11 -0.34 21.70
CA ASP A 107 -1.69 0.90 22.21
C ASP A 107 -2.49 1.71 21.16
N ARG A 108 -2.60 1.21 19.93
CA ARG A 108 -3.23 1.88 18.77
C ARG A 108 -2.66 3.26 18.44
N LYS A 109 -1.40 3.53 18.80
CA LYS A 109 -0.79 4.85 18.59
C LYS A 109 -0.55 5.10 17.11
N ILE A 110 -0.09 4.07 16.39
CA ILE A 110 0.20 4.17 14.95
C ILE A 110 -1.11 4.10 14.16
N ALA A 111 -2.03 3.22 14.54
CA ALA A 111 -3.36 3.14 13.97
C ALA A 111 -4.11 4.47 14.11
N TYR A 112 -4.05 5.11 15.29
CA TYR A 112 -4.61 6.45 15.47
C TYR A 112 -3.92 7.47 14.57
N LEU A 113 -2.59 7.48 14.53
CA LEU A 113 -1.77 8.39 13.71
C LEU A 113 -2.11 8.29 12.21
N TYR A 114 -2.42 7.08 11.73
CA TYR A 114 -2.69 6.75 10.33
C TYR A 114 -4.18 6.61 9.96
N ASP A 115 -5.13 6.98 10.81
CA ASP A 115 -6.59 6.79 10.56
C ASP A 115 -7.08 5.36 10.42
N MET A 116 -6.35 4.40 10.98
CA MET A 116 -6.66 3.01 10.71
C MET A 116 -7.74 2.46 11.62
N LEU A 117 -8.24 3.20 12.63
CA LEU A 117 -9.26 2.71 13.56
C LEU A 117 -10.66 2.71 12.97
N ASP A 118 -11.45 1.71 13.33
CA ASP A 118 -12.86 1.65 12.94
C ASP A 118 -13.70 2.63 13.79
N TYR A 119 -14.12 3.72 13.16
CA TYR A 119 -15.03 4.70 13.75
C TYR A 119 -16.48 4.50 13.31
N GLN A 120 -16.73 3.62 12.32
CA GLN A 120 -18.08 3.42 11.77
C GLN A 120 -18.79 2.29 12.49
N ASP A 121 -18.10 1.19 12.75
CA ASP A 121 -18.61 0.06 13.49
C ASP A 121 -18.16 0.11 14.95
N THR A 122 -19.01 0.70 15.81
CA THR A 122 -18.77 0.76 17.26
C THR A 122 -18.74 -0.61 17.95
N THR A 123 -19.12 -1.69 17.24
CA THR A 123 -19.04 -3.07 17.75
C THR A 123 -17.75 -3.77 17.37
N ASN A 124 -16.97 -3.22 16.44
CA ASN A 124 -15.66 -3.73 16.03
C ASN A 124 -14.57 -3.29 17.02
N VAL A 125 -14.68 -3.81 18.24
CA VAL A 125 -13.83 -3.46 19.39
C VAL A 125 -13.23 -4.70 20.04
N ASP A 126 -12.10 -4.54 20.71
CA ASP A 126 -11.49 -5.58 21.53
C ASP A 126 -12.26 -5.80 22.84
N GLN A 127 -11.77 -6.74 23.67
CA GLN A 127 -12.36 -7.06 24.98
C GLN A 127 -12.38 -5.87 25.97
N LYS A 128 -11.58 -4.83 25.72
CA LYS A 128 -11.52 -3.59 26.52
C LYS A 128 -12.40 -2.48 25.94
N GLY A 129 -13.12 -2.74 24.85
CA GLY A 129 -13.93 -1.77 24.13
C GLY A 129 -13.13 -0.79 23.27
N LEU A 130 -11.86 -1.09 22.99
CA LEU A 130 -11.03 -0.25 22.10
C LEU A 130 -11.24 -0.69 20.64
N PRO A 131 -11.41 0.25 19.69
CA PRO A 131 -11.64 -0.09 18.29
C PRO A 131 -10.47 -0.89 17.71
N PHE A 132 -10.81 -1.89 16.90
CA PHE A 132 -9.86 -2.54 16.00
C PHE A 132 -9.55 -1.65 14.81
N THR A 133 -8.53 -2.02 14.04
CA THR A 133 -8.27 -1.33 12.78
C THR A 133 -9.22 -1.79 11.67
N ILE A 134 -9.57 -0.90 10.75
CA ILE A 134 -10.09 -1.25 9.43
C ILE A 134 -8.95 -1.75 8.52
N ARG A 135 -9.30 -2.18 7.31
CA ARG A 135 -8.34 -2.69 6.31
C ARG A 135 -7.84 -1.54 5.43
N THR A 136 -6.93 -0.73 5.96
CA THR A 136 -6.35 0.41 5.25
C THR A 136 -5.05 0.00 4.57
N VAL A 137 -4.77 0.60 3.40
CA VAL A 137 -3.52 0.47 2.66
C VAL A 137 -2.99 1.86 2.35
N PHE A 138 -1.73 2.12 2.64
CA PHE A 138 -0.98 3.30 2.21
C PHE A 138 0.14 2.88 1.28
N VAL A 139 0.19 3.44 0.08
CA VAL A 139 1.35 3.35 -0.82
C VAL A 139 2.18 4.60 -0.63
N ILE A 140 3.43 4.43 -0.20
CA ILE A 140 4.35 5.51 0.18
C ILE A 140 5.59 5.44 -0.71
N ASP A 141 6.02 6.58 -1.24
CA ASP A 141 7.20 6.66 -2.10
C ASP A 141 8.51 6.86 -1.30
N PRO A 142 9.69 6.77 -1.96
CA PRO A 142 10.98 6.98 -1.29
C PRO A 142 11.14 8.35 -0.62
N ASN A 143 10.42 9.37 -1.10
CA ASN A 143 10.37 10.72 -0.51
C ASN A 143 9.42 10.79 0.70
N LYS A 144 8.99 9.63 1.21
CA LYS A 144 8.06 9.46 2.33
C LYS A 144 6.69 10.07 2.03
N LYS A 145 6.30 10.25 0.76
CA LYS A 145 5.01 10.85 0.41
C LYS A 145 3.95 9.77 0.23
N ILE A 146 2.76 10.01 0.78
CA ILE A 146 1.59 9.16 0.55
C ILE A 146 1.12 9.37 -0.88
N ARG A 147 1.14 8.31 -1.69
CA ARG A 147 0.79 8.33 -3.12
C ARG A 147 -0.58 7.75 -3.43
N LEU A 148 -1.07 6.87 -2.56
CA LEU A 148 -2.39 6.27 -2.67
C LEU A 148 -2.83 5.75 -1.30
N THR A 149 -4.12 5.86 -1.02
CA THR A 149 -4.77 5.25 0.15
C THR A 149 -5.98 4.44 -0.31
N LEU A 150 -6.13 3.22 0.19
CA LEU A 150 -7.37 2.43 0.09
C LEU A 150 -7.88 2.15 1.49
N ALA A 151 -9.20 2.21 1.69
CA ALA A 151 -9.84 1.88 2.96
C ALA A 151 -10.98 0.91 2.71
N TYR A 152 -10.91 -0.26 3.35
CA TYR A 152 -11.93 -1.30 3.31
C TYR A 152 -12.44 -1.56 4.74
N PRO A 153 -13.75 -1.84 4.93
CA PRO A 153 -14.26 -2.25 6.23
C PRO A 153 -13.74 -3.65 6.60
N ALA A 154 -13.83 -4.02 7.88
CA ALA A 154 -13.42 -5.35 8.35
C ALA A 154 -14.11 -6.50 7.59
N SER A 155 -15.35 -6.28 7.14
CA SER A 155 -16.18 -7.26 6.42
C SER A 155 -15.74 -7.55 4.97
N THR A 156 -14.88 -6.73 4.37
CA THR A 156 -14.53 -6.84 2.94
C THR A 156 -13.03 -7.05 2.74
N GLY A 157 -12.64 -8.24 2.28
CA GLY A 157 -11.26 -8.53 1.91
C GLY A 157 -10.79 -7.70 0.71
N ARG A 158 -9.52 -7.30 0.74
CA ARG A 158 -8.85 -6.50 -0.29
C ARG A 158 -8.47 -7.34 -1.50
N ASN A 159 -8.32 -6.66 -2.64
CA ASN A 159 -7.71 -7.22 -3.84
C ASN A 159 -6.21 -6.91 -3.83
N THR A 160 -5.36 -7.90 -3.54
CA THR A 160 -3.90 -7.71 -3.49
C THR A 160 -3.29 -7.45 -4.88
N ALA A 161 -3.90 -7.96 -5.95
CA ALA A 161 -3.48 -7.69 -7.31
C ALA A 161 -3.67 -6.21 -7.68
N GLU A 162 -4.73 -5.56 -7.16
CA GLU A 162 -4.92 -4.12 -7.35
C GLU A 162 -3.82 -3.30 -6.66
N VAL A 163 -3.41 -3.70 -5.44
CA VAL A 163 -2.33 -3.03 -4.72
C VAL A 163 -1.01 -3.12 -5.51
N LEU A 164 -0.70 -4.28 -6.09
CA LEU A 164 0.47 -4.43 -6.96
C LEU A 164 0.35 -3.57 -8.23
N ARG A 165 -0.82 -3.61 -8.89
CA ARG A 165 -1.09 -2.86 -10.12
C ARG A 165 -0.94 -1.35 -9.94
N VAL A 166 -1.47 -0.78 -8.85
CA VAL A 166 -1.35 0.66 -8.60
C VAL A 166 0.09 1.09 -8.31
N VAL A 167 0.88 0.24 -7.65
CA VAL A 167 2.32 0.49 -7.44
C VAL A 167 3.05 0.51 -8.79
N GLN A 168 2.78 -0.46 -9.66
CA GLN A 168 3.33 -0.49 -11.02
C GLN A 168 2.91 0.75 -11.83
N ALA A 169 1.65 1.16 -11.73
CA ALA A 169 1.13 2.36 -12.39
C ALA A 169 1.84 3.62 -11.89
N LEU A 170 1.92 3.84 -10.58
CA LEU A 170 2.58 5.00 -9.97
C LEU A 170 4.06 5.09 -10.36
N GLN A 171 4.79 3.97 -10.29
CA GLN A 171 6.18 3.94 -10.73
C GLN A 171 6.33 4.20 -12.23
N THR A 172 5.40 3.70 -13.04
CA THR A 172 5.38 3.94 -14.49
C THR A 172 5.16 5.41 -14.82
N THR A 173 4.17 6.05 -14.18
CA THR A 173 3.89 7.47 -14.38
C THR A 173 5.08 8.34 -13.98
N ASP A 174 5.71 8.02 -12.85
CA ASP A 174 6.88 8.76 -12.34
C ASP A 174 8.10 8.61 -13.28
N LYS A 175 8.41 7.38 -13.69
CA LYS A 175 9.60 7.09 -14.51
C LYS A 175 9.46 7.57 -15.96
N LYS A 176 8.27 7.48 -16.54
CA LYS A 176 8.04 7.71 -17.98
C LYS A 176 7.36 9.05 -18.28
N GLY A 177 6.86 9.77 -17.27
CA GLY A 177 6.14 11.03 -17.48
C GLY A 177 4.87 10.84 -18.34
N VAL A 178 4.17 9.74 -18.10
CA VAL A 178 2.92 9.34 -18.76
C VAL A 178 1.80 9.19 -17.73
N THR A 179 0.59 8.92 -18.18
CA THR A 179 -0.55 8.58 -17.32
C THR A 179 -1.11 7.22 -17.70
N THR A 180 -1.59 6.45 -16.73
CA THR A 180 -2.21 5.15 -16.97
C THR A 180 -3.73 5.31 -17.11
N PRO A 181 -4.37 4.80 -18.18
CA PRO A 181 -5.82 4.88 -18.35
C PRO A 181 -6.58 3.98 -17.35
N ILE A 182 -7.91 4.06 -17.38
CA ILE A 182 -8.79 3.18 -16.60
C ILE A 182 -8.47 1.70 -16.89
N ASN A 183 -8.43 0.88 -15.83
CA ASN A 183 -8.14 -0.55 -15.87
C ASN A 183 -6.77 -0.93 -16.47
N TRP A 184 -5.84 0.02 -16.61
CA TRP A 184 -4.51 -0.24 -17.16
C TRP A 184 -3.76 -1.34 -16.39
N LEU A 185 -3.19 -2.28 -17.16
CA LEU A 185 -2.24 -3.29 -16.72
C LEU A 185 -0.87 -3.08 -17.39
N PRO A 186 0.23 -3.58 -16.79
CA PRO A 186 1.55 -3.54 -17.42
C PRO A 186 1.55 -4.14 -18.83
N GLY A 187 1.99 -3.34 -19.80
CA GLY A 187 2.01 -3.67 -21.22
C GLY A 187 0.89 -3.03 -22.04
N ASP A 188 -0.18 -2.55 -21.39
CA ASP A 188 -1.23 -1.77 -22.05
C ASP A 188 -0.70 -0.38 -22.44
N ASP A 189 -1.35 0.22 -23.45
CA ASP A 189 -1.10 1.60 -23.86
C ASP A 189 -1.26 2.57 -22.67
N VAL A 190 -0.33 3.51 -22.56
CA VAL A 190 -0.40 4.65 -21.65
C VAL A 190 -0.87 5.90 -22.37
N VAL A 191 -1.36 6.88 -21.63
CA VAL A 191 -1.81 8.17 -22.15
C VAL A 191 -0.72 9.23 -21.98
N ILE A 192 -0.40 9.92 -23.07
CA ILE A 192 0.51 11.07 -23.08
C ILE A 192 -0.22 12.26 -22.45
N PRO A 193 0.31 12.88 -21.38
CA PRO A 193 -0.35 14.00 -20.72
C PRO A 193 -0.64 15.15 -21.69
N PRO A 194 -1.78 15.85 -21.56
CA PRO A 194 -2.09 17.00 -22.41
C PRO A 194 -1.07 18.14 -22.33
N THR A 195 -0.31 18.21 -21.22
CA THR A 195 0.76 19.19 -20.99
C THR A 195 2.01 18.93 -21.84
N VAL A 196 2.17 17.74 -22.41
CA VAL A 196 3.29 17.40 -23.30
C VAL A 196 2.89 17.72 -24.75
N SER A 197 3.67 18.54 -25.45
CA SER A 197 3.40 18.83 -26.87
C SER A 197 3.46 17.56 -27.73
N THR A 198 2.79 17.52 -28.88
CA THR A 198 2.89 16.35 -29.77
C THR A 198 4.31 16.17 -30.28
N GLU A 199 5.02 17.25 -30.55
CA GLU A 199 6.42 17.21 -30.98
C GLU A 199 7.33 16.58 -29.92
N ASP A 200 7.20 16.98 -28.65
CA ASP A 200 8.01 16.42 -27.56
C ASP A 200 7.66 14.95 -27.29
N ALA A 201 6.38 14.59 -27.43
CA ALA A 201 5.94 13.22 -27.34
C ALA A 201 6.55 12.36 -28.47
N GLU A 202 6.52 12.84 -29.72
CA GLU A 202 7.11 12.15 -30.88
C GLU A 202 8.61 11.97 -30.71
N LYS A 203 9.33 12.99 -30.19
CA LYS A 203 10.76 12.88 -29.86
C LYS A 203 11.03 11.84 -28.78
N LYS A 204 10.15 11.72 -27.78
CA LYS A 204 10.34 10.83 -26.63
C LYS A 204 9.96 9.38 -26.91
N PHE A 205 8.85 9.16 -27.61
CA PHE A 205 8.25 7.84 -27.77
C PHE A 205 8.34 7.28 -29.19
N GLY A 206 8.74 8.11 -30.16
CA GLY A 206 8.76 7.77 -31.57
C GLY A 206 7.42 8.08 -32.24
N LYS A 207 7.46 8.74 -33.40
CA LYS A 207 6.26 9.19 -34.12
C LYS A 207 5.30 8.06 -34.47
N ASP A 208 5.84 6.92 -34.93
CA ASP A 208 5.04 5.76 -35.33
C ASP A 208 4.44 4.99 -34.14
N ASN A 209 4.85 5.33 -32.91
CA ASN A 209 4.38 4.71 -31.67
C ASN A 209 3.37 5.59 -30.92
N ILE A 210 2.84 6.62 -31.58
CA ILE A 210 1.82 7.51 -31.02
C ILE A 210 0.50 7.34 -31.78
N ARG A 211 -0.53 6.93 -31.06
CA ARG A 211 -1.90 6.85 -31.56
C ARG A 211 -2.70 8.05 -31.07
N VAL A 212 -2.97 8.98 -31.98
CA VAL A 212 -3.77 10.19 -31.70
C VAL A 212 -5.24 9.90 -31.96
N VAL A 213 -6.08 9.91 -30.92
CA VAL A 213 -7.55 9.78 -31.05
C VAL A 213 -8.19 11.17 -31.06
N LYS A 214 -7.71 12.05 -30.17
CA LYS A 214 -8.05 13.48 -30.10
C LYS A 214 -6.80 14.27 -29.68
N PRO A 215 -6.75 15.60 -29.86
CA PRO A 215 -5.60 16.39 -29.42
C PRO A 215 -5.19 16.18 -27.95
N TYR A 216 -6.16 15.95 -27.06
CA TYR A 216 -5.94 15.66 -25.63
C TYR A 216 -5.87 14.17 -25.28
N LEU A 217 -6.21 13.27 -26.22
CA LEU A 217 -6.29 11.83 -26.02
C LEU A 217 -5.35 11.13 -26.99
N ARG A 218 -4.11 10.98 -26.53
CA ARG A 218 -3.00 10.40 -27.30
C ARG A 218 -2.43 9.24 -26.50
N PHE A 219 -2.32 8.10 -27.14
CA PHE A 219 -1.79 6.88 -26.55
C PHE A 219 -0.39 6.59 -27.08
N THR A 220 0.41 5.92 -26.28
CA THR A 220 1.68 5.34 -26.71
C THR A 220 1.94 4.04 -25.95
N ASN A 221 2.68 3.12 -26.55
CA ASN A 221 3.11 1.90 -25.87
C ASN A 221 4.55 2.07 -25.38
N ILE A 222 4.79 1.83 -24.09
CA ILE A 222 6.11 2.01 -23.46
C ILE A 222 6.85 0.68 -23.26
N GLY A 223 6.34 -0.41 -23.81
CA GLY A 223 6.84 -1.77 -23.56
C GLY A 223 6.50 -2.29 -22.16
N LYS A 224 6.92 -3.52 -21.88
CA LYS A 224 6.95 -4.09 -20.52
C LYS A 224 8.23 -3.69 -19.80
#